data_AF-A0A1I6MZD5-F1
#
_entry.id   AF-A0A1I6MZD5-F1
#
_cell.length_a   1.000
_cell.length_b   1.000
_cell.length_c   1.000
_cell.angle_alpha   90.00
_cell.angle_beta   90.00
_cell.angle_gamma   90.00
#
_symmetry.space_group_name_H-M   'P 1'
#
loop_
_entity.id
_entity.type
_entity.pdbx_description
1 polymer ?
#
loop_
_entity_poly.entity_id
_entity_poly.type
_entity_poly.pdbx_seq_one_letter_code
_entity_poly.pdbx_strand_id
1 'polypeptide(L)'
;MTDYRVAKGEAQEDQVTAAIEKVTSQIPSSIYLAAAVASIAGSIGFKIAKKDHLALFVGQWVAPFLILGTYNKLVKLHGSDGTKA
;
A
#
# COMPACT_ATOMS: atom_id res chain seq x y z
N MET A 1 -7.76 41.33 -7.23
CA MET A 1 -7.54 40.29 -6.22
C MET A 1 -7.87 38.94 -6.84
N THR A 2 -6.94 38.35 -7.60
CA THR A 2 -6.96 36.90 -7.91
C THR A 2 -5.57 36.52 -8.42
N ASP A 3 -4.79 35.82 -7.59
CA ASP A 3 -3.51 35.23 -7.97
C ASP A 3 -3.80 33.80 -8.49
N TYR A 4 -3.44 33.53 -9.75
CA TYR A 4 -3.66 32.25 -10.46
C TYR A 4 -2.38 31.40 -10.46
N ARG A 5 -1.68 31.33 -9.32
CA ARG A 5 -0.50 30.48 -9.19
C ARG A 5 -0.91 29.01 -9.05
N VAL A 6 -0.87 28.30 -10.17
CA VAL A 6 -0.85 26.82 -10.18
C VAL A 6 0.57 26.37 -9.82
N ALA A 7 0.72 25.79 -8.64
CA ALA A 7 1.96 25.20 -8.16
C ALA A 7 2.30 23.94 -8.96
N LYS A 8 3.59 23.60 -9.05
CA LYS A 8 4.10 22.49 -9.86
C LYS A 8 3.55 21.15 -9.30
N GLY A 9 2.54 20.59 -9.97
CA GLY A 9 1.88 19.31 -9.60
C GLY A 9 0.34 19.26 -9.65
N GLU A 10 -0.36 20.30 -10.10
CA GLU A 10 -1.75 20.25 -10.62
C GLU A 10 -2.79 19.45 -9.78
N ALA A 11 -2.92 19.78 -8.50
CA ALA A 11 -4.12 19.76 -7.63
C ALA A 11 -5.07 18.53 -7.56
N GLN A 12 -5.39 17.82 -8.64
CA GLN A 12 -6.27 16.65 -8.65
C GLN A 12 -5.48 15.35 -8.42
N GLU A 13 -4.31 15.21 -9.05
CA GLU A 13 -3.42 14.06 -8.82
C GLU A 13 -2.77 14.15 -7.43
N ASP A 14 -2.37 15.35 -7.01
CA ASP A 14 -1.94 15.66 -5.64
C ASP A 14 -3.04 15.39 -4.61
N GLN A 15 -4.30 15.72 -4.89
CA GLN A 15 -5.40 15.45 -3.95
C GLN A 15 -5.72 13.96 -3.84
N VAL A 16 -5.71 13.22 -4.96
CA VAL A 16 -5.97 11.77 -4.93
C VAL A 16 -4.80 11.05 -4.24
N THR A 17 -3.56 11.43 -4.54
CA THR A 17 -2.36 10.90 -3.89
C THR A 17 -2.34 11.25 -2.41
N ALA A 18 -2.60 12.50 -2.03
CA ALA A 18 -2.68 12.93 -0.63
C ALA A 18 -3.86 12.28 0.12
N ALA A 19 -5.00 12.04 -0.53
CA ALA A 19 -6.13 11.32 0.06
C ALA A 19 -5.81 9.85 0.30
N ILE A 20 -5.19 9.19 -0.68
CA ILE A 20 -4.72 7.81 -0.54
C ILE A 20 -3.64 7.74 0.54
N GLU A 21 -2.70 8.67 0.58
CA GLU A 21 -1.68 8.75 1.62
C GLU A 21 -2.26 9.03 2.99
N LYS A 22 -3.27 9.90 3.13
CA LYS A 22 -3.94 10.16 4.41
C LYS A 22 -4.63 8.91 4.95
N VAL A 23 -5.21 8.08 4.08
CA VAL A 23 -5.85 6.82 4.47
C VAL A 23 -4.80 5.72 4.72
N THR A 24 -3.82 5.59 3.83
CA THR A 24 -2.78 4.55 3.88
C THR A 24 -1.80 4.79 5.02
N SER A 25 -1.44 6.04 5.30
CA SER A 25 -0.57 6.41 6.44
C SER A 25 -1.24 6.13 7.79
N GLN A 26 -2.56 6.12 7.87
CA GLN A 26 -3.26 5.71 9.09
C GLN A 26 -3.26 4.21 9.29
N ILE A 27 -3.09 3.42 8.21
CA ILE A 27 -2.97 1.96 8.31
C ILE A 27 -1.59 1.64 8.91
N PRO A 28 -1.54 0.96 10.06
CA PRO A 28 -0.29 0.45 10.61
C PRO A 28 0.39 -0.46 9.57
N SER A 29 1.69 -0.29 9.34
CA SER A 29 2.44 -1.14 8.41
C SER A 29 2.34 -2.63 8.77
N SER A 30 2.11 -2.94 10.05
CA SER A 30 1.85 -4.28 10.58
C SER A 30 0.61 -4.96 9.96
N ILE A 31 -0.39 -4.21 9.46
CA ILE A 31 -1.57 -4.78 8.80
C ILE A 31 -1.17 -5.44 7.47
N TYR A 32 -0.26 -4.81 6.72
CA TYR A 32 0.23 -5.39 5.46
C TYR A 32 1.04 -6.67 5.71
N LEU A 33 1.85 -6.69 6.77
CA LEU A 33 2.56 -7.90 7.17
C LEU A 33 1.59 -9.00 7.61
N ALA A 34 0.58 -8.66 8.40
CA ALA A 34 -0.46 -9.61 8.81
C ALA A 34 -1.23 -10.15 7.59
N ALA A 35 -1.58 -9.31 6.63
CA ALA A 35 -2.24 -9.71 5.38
C ALA A 35 -1.35 -10.64 4.53
N ALA A 36 -0.04 -10.37 4.45
CA ALA A 36 0.93 -11.24 3.79
C ALA A 36 0.99 -12.62 4.45
N VAL A 37 1.07 -12.67 5.79
CA VAL A 37 1.06 -13.95 6.54
C VAL A 37 -0.28 -14.67 6.39
N ALA A 38 -1.41 -13.96 6.42
CA ALA A 38 -2.72 -14.53 6.20
C ALA A 38 -2.86 -15.11 4.79
N SER A 39 -2.29 -14.46 3.78
CA SER A 39 -2.23 -14.94 2.40
C SER A 39 -1.40 -16.23 2.29
N ILE A 40 -0.26 -16.34 2.97
CA ILE A 40 0.52 -17.58 3.07
C ILE A 40 -0.32 -18.69 3.71
N ALA A 41 -0.88 -18.43 4.89
CA ALA A 41 -1.67 -19.42 5.62
C ALA A 41 -2.91 -19.88 4.83
N GLY A 42 -3.61 -18.93 4.19
CA GLY A 42 -4.75 -19.21 3.34
C GLY A 42 -4.37 -20.03 2.11
N SER A 43 -3.26 -19.70 1.44
CA SER A 43 -2.73 -20.46 0.31
C SER A 43 -2.42 -21.91 0.68
N ILE A 44 -1.75 -22.12 1.82
CA ILE A 44 -1.47 -23.45 2.36
C ILE A 44 -2.78 -24.20 2.65
N GLY A 45 -3.74 -23.55 3.31
CA GLY A 45 -5.05 -24.14 3.58
C GLY A 45 -5.78 -24.60 2.31
N PHE A 46 -5.79 -23.76 1.27
CA PHE A 46 -6.36 -24.12 -0.03
C PHE A 46 -5.59 -25.24 -0.73
N LYS A 47 -4.26 -25.27 -0.59
CA LYS A 47 -3.41 -26.33 -1.16
C LYS A 47 -3.72 -27.68 -0.53
N ILE A 48 -3.85 -27.72 0.81
CA ILE A 48 -4.25 -28.93 1.55
C ILE A 48 -5.66 -29.39 1.14
N ALA A 49 -6.57 -28.44 0.91
CA ALA A 49 -7.92 -28.71 0.41
C ALA A 49 -7.99 -29.09 -1.08
N LYS A 50 -6.86 -29.28 -1.77
CA LYS A 50 -6.75 -29.56 -3.22
C LYS A 50 -7.43 -28.51 -4.12
N LYS A 51 -7.54 -27.26 -3.65
CA LYS A 51 -8.07 -26.12 -4.41
C LYS A 51 -6.91 -25.33 -5.01
N ASP A 52 -6.18 -25.94 -5.94
CA ASP A 52 -4.90 -25.43 -6.43
C ASP A 52 -4.97 -24.01 -7.02
N HIS A 53 -6.00 -23.70 -7.81
CA HIS A 53 -6.17 -22.36 -8.38
C HIS A 53 -6.40 -21.29 -7.31
N LEU A 54 -7.15 -21.59 -6.24
CA LEU A 54 -7.32 -20.67 -5.12
C LEU A 54 -6.03 -20.54 -4.30
N ALA A 55 -5.31 -21.65 -4.10
CA ALA A 55 -4.03 -21.63 -3.42
C ALA A 55 -3.04 -20.71 -4.15
N LEU A 56 -2.95 -20.82 -5.48
CA LEU A 56 -2.11 -19.98 -6.32
C LEU A 56 -2.57 -18.52 -6.30
N PHE A 57 -3.86 -18.26 -6.54
CA PHE A 57 -4.41 -16.91 -6.56
C PHE A 57 -4.17 -16.19 -5.23
N VAL A 58 -4.48 -16.83 -4.10
CA VAL A 58 -4.29 -16.23 -2.78
C VAL A 58 -2.81 -16.04 -2.46
N GLY A 59 -1.96 -17.02 -2.79
CA GLY A 59 -0.51 -16.94 -2.53
C GLY A 59 0.22 -15.85 -3.33
N GLN A 60 -0.32 -15.45 -4.49
CA GLN A 60 0.26 -14.36 -5.30
C GLN A 60 0.14 -12.98 -4.63
N TRP A 61 -0.74 -12.81 -3.63
CA TRP A 61 -0.93 -11.54 -2.94
C TRP A 61 0.11 -11.24 -1.84
N VAL A 62 0.97 -12.21 -1.48
CA VAL A 62 2.03 -12.01 -0.47
C VAL A 62 2.96 -10.86 -0.86
N ALA A 63 3.54 -10.92 -2.06
CA ALA A 63 4.46 -9.88 -2.54
C ALA A 63 3.78 -8.50 -2.68
N PRO A 64 2.58 -8.39 -3.30
CA PRO A 64 1.82 -7.14 -3.31
C PRO A 64 1.61 -6.51 -1.92
N PHE A 65 1.20 -7.29 -0.92
CA PHE A 65 1.01 -6.74 0.43
C PHE A 65 2.32 -6.24 1.04
N LEU A 66 3.42 -6.99 0.89
CA LEU A 66 4.72 -6.57 1.41
C LEU A 66 5.25 -5.31 0.70
N ILE A 67 5.03 -5.17 -0.61
CA ILE A 67 5.38 -3.97 -1.37
C ILE A 67 4.59 -2.77 -0.85
N LEU A 68 3.27 -2.89 -0.67
CA LEU A 68 2.42 -1.83 -0.12
C LEU A 68 2.83 -1.44 1.31
N GLY A 69 3.12 -2.43 2.16
CA GLY A 69 3.61 -2.20 3.52
C GLY A 69 4.96 -1.49 3.56
N THR A 70 5.85 -1.85 2.64
CA THR A 70 7.16 -1.21 2.48
C THR A 70 7.01 0.23 2.00
N TYR A 71 6.17 0.48 0.98
CA TYR A 71 5.85 1.83 0.50
C TYR A 71 5.33 2.72 1.62
N ASN A 72 4.30 2.27 2.37
CA ASN A 72 3.75 3.02 3.50
C ASN A 72 4.81 3.31 4.56
N LYS A 73 5.67 2.34 4.89
CA LYS A 73 6.77 2.54 5.84
C LYS A 73 7.78 3.57 5.32
N LEU A 74 8.12 3.55 4.03
CA LEU A 74 9.05 4.51 3.41
C LEU A 74 8.47 5.93 3.43
N VAL A 75 7.19 6.11 3.11
CA VAL A 75 6.50 7.42 3.18
C VAL A 75 6.47 7.95 4.61
N LYS A 76 6.20 7.09 5.61
CA LYS A 76 6.23 7.48 7.02
C LYS A 76 7.62 7.89 7.52
N LEU A 77 8.68 7.29 6.97
CA LEU A 77 10.05 7.57 7.39
C LEU A 77 10.65 8.79 6.68
N HIS A 78 10.33 9.02 5.40
CA HIS A 78 11.00 10.02 4.59
C HIS A 78 10.09 11.19 4.13
N GLY A 79 8.78 11.11 4.41
CA GLY A 79 7.78 12.01 3.82
C GLY A 79 7.48 11.63 2.35
N SER A 80 6.32 12.06 1.84
CA SER A 80 5.99 11.92 0.40
C SER A 80 6.84 12.86 -0.46
N ASP A 81 7.07 14.07 0.06
CA ASP A 81 8.06 15.00 -0.47
C ASP A 81 9.40 14.69 0.19
N GLY A 82 10.29 14.01 -0.54
CA GLY A 82 11.66 13.81 -0.08
C GLY A 82 12.30 15.15 0.29
N THR A 83 12.67 15.28 1.56
CA THR A 83 13.51 16.36 2.12
C THR A 83 12.78 17.69 2.38
N LYS A 84 12.45 17.96 3.64
CA LYS A 84 12.65 19.29 4.22
C LYS A 84 13.86 19.22 5.14
N ALA A 85 15.03 19.50 4.57
CA ALA A 85 16.21 19.96 5.30
C ALA A 85 16.12 21.48 5.42
#